data_AF-A0AAV5YF10-F1
#
_entry.id   AF-A0AAV5YF10-F1
#
_cell.length_a   1.000
_cell.length_b   1.000
_cell.length_c   1.000
_cell.angle_alpha   90.00
_cell.angle_beta   90.00
_cell.angle_gamma   90.00
#
_symmetry.space_group_name_H-M   'P 1'
#
loop_
_entity.id
_entity.type
_entity.pdbx_description
1 polymer ?
#
loop_
_entity_poly.entity_id
_entity_poly.type
_entity_poly.pdbx_seq_one_letter_code
_entity_poly.pdbx_strand_id
1 'polypeptide(L)' 'LCMLMRGVEKQNSKAVTSAMLGAFRDRPETRAEFMELIKAGRGLVI' A
#
# COMPACT_ATOMS: atom_id res chain seq x y z
N LEU A 1 -8.15 -13.23 -4.78
CA LEU A 1 -7.56 -14.54 -5.17
C LEU A 1 -7.48 -14.76 -6.69
N CYS A 2 -8.22 -14.02 -7.52
CA CYS A 2 -8.24 -14.21 -8.97
C CYS A 2 -6.82 -14.27 -9.56
N MET A 3 -5.97 -13.25 -9.34
CA MET A 3 -4.58 -13.28 -9.82
C MET A 3 -3.72 -14.48 -9.39
N LEU A 4 -4.06 -15.15 -8.29
CA LEU A 4 -3.28 -16.27 -7.72
C LEU A 4 -3.82 -17.65 -8.12
N MET A 5 -5.12 -17.76 -8.41
CA MET A 5 -5.81 -19.04 -8.62
C MET A 5 -6.67 -19.11 -9.88
N ARG A 6 -6.95 -17.99 -10.57
CA ARG A 6 -7.75 -17.91 -11.80
C ARG A 6 -7.31 -16.73 -12.68
N GLY A 7 -6.71 -16.99 -13.83
CA GLY A 7 -6.25 -15.95 -14.77
C GLY A 7 -4.73 -15.92 -14.87
N VAL A 8 -4.07 -14.83 -14.48
CA VAL A 8 -2.62 -14.62 -14.67
C VAL A 8 -1.73 -15.51 -13.79
N GLU A 9 -2.29 -16.15 -12.76
CA GLU A 9 -1.62 -17.14 -11.87
C GLU A 9 -0.26 -16.67 -11.30
N LYS A 10 -0.15 -15.39 -10.93
CA LYS A 10 1.06 -14.81 -10.37
C LYS A 10 1.17 -15.06 -8.86
N GLN A 11 1.88 -16.13 -8.53
CA GLN A 11 2.29 -16.48 -7.16
C GLN A 11 3.03 -15.29 -6.51
N ASN A 12 2.73 -15.01 -5.24
CA ASN A 12 3.30 -13.91 -4.44
C ASN A 12 2.89 -12.48 -4.84
N SER A 13 1.80 -12.28 -5.60
CA SER A 13 1.27 -10.93 -5.84
C SER A 13 0.73 -10.30 -4.54
N LYS A 14 1.17 -9.08 -4.20
CA LYS A 14 0.60 -8.26 -3.12
C LYS A 14 -0.04 -7.01 -3.71
N ALA A 15 -1.28 -6.72 -3.34
CA ALA A 15 -1.98 -5.50 -3.72
C ALA A 15 -2.17 -4.63 -2.48
N VAL A 16 -1.69 -3.40 -2.56
CA VAL A 16 -1.77 -2.41 -1.48
C VAL A 16 -2.66 -1.28 -1.93
N THR A 17 -3.69 -0.97 -1.16
CA THR A 17 -4.55 0.19 -1.41
C THR A 17 -4.62 1.04 -0.15
N SER A 18 -4.61 2.35 -0.35
CA SER A 18 -4.76 3.32 0.72
C SER A 18 -5.65 4.46 0.22
N ALA A 19 -6.34 5.13 1.14
CA ALA A 19 -7.15 6.30 0.85
C ALA A 19 -6.83 7.37 1.90
N MET A 20 -6.30 8.51 1.45
CA MET A 20 -5.90 9.61 2.34
C MET A 20 -7.01 10.65 2.41
N LEU A 21 -7.36 11.09 3.61
CA LEU A 21 -8.43 12.06 3.89
C LEU A 21 -7.91 13.19 4.79
N GLY A 22 -8.53 14.37 4.68
CA GLY A 22 -8.22 15.55 5.49
C GLY A 22 -6.73 15.91 5.46
N ALA A 23 -6.14 16.14 6.64
CA ALA A 23 -4.74 16.56 6.77
C ALA A 23 -3.73 15.63 6.07
N PHE A 24 -4.01 14.33 5.96
CA PHE A 24 -3.15 13.37 5.25
C PHE A 24 -3.24 13.47 3.72
N ARG A 25 -4.31 14.08 3.19
CA ARG A 25 -4.45 14.41 1.78
C ARG A 25 -3.84 15.77 1.46
N ASP A 26 -4.12 16.75 2.33
CA ASP A 26 -3.80 18.16 2.10
C ASP A 26 -2.34 18.48 2.44
N ARG A 27 -1.70 17.72 3.34
CA ARG A 27 -0.30 17.90 3.74
C ARG A 27 0.57 16.75 3.26
N PRO A 28 1.43 16.98 2.24
CA PRO A 28 2.27 15.92 1.68
C PRO A 28 3.36 15.45 2.66
N GLU A 29 3.80 16.29 3.60
CA GLU A 29 4.82 15.91 4.59
C GLU A 29 4.26 14.88 5.57
N THR A 30 3.06 15.14 6.11
CA THR A 30 2.36 14.21 7.02
C THR A 30 2.02 12.89 6.34
N ARG A 31 1.66 12.93 5.05
CA ARG A 31 1.49 11.72 4.23
C ARG A 31 2.78 10.92 4.12
N ALA A 32 3.90 11.59 3.85
CA ALA A 32 5.19 10.94 3.69
C ALA A 32 5.61 10.25 5.00
N GLU A 33 5.55 10.94 6.13
CA GLU A 33 5.87 10.35 7.44
C GLU A 33 4.99 9.14 7.75
N PHE A 34 3.68 9.24 7.50
CA PHE A 34 2.75 8.13 7.69
C PHE A 34 3.08 6.93 6.79
N MET A 35 3.41 7.17 5.53
CA MET A 35 3.76 6.10 4.59
C MET A 35 5.10 5.44 4.94
N GLU A 36 6.08 6.21 5.41
CA GLU A 36 7.36 5.66 5.87
C GLU A 36 7.17 4.78 7.12
N LEU A 37 6.32 5.18 8.06
CA LEU A 37 5.97 4.36 9.22
C LEU A 37 5.29 3.04 8.81
N ILE A 38 4.43 3.06 7.81
CA ILE A 38 3.78 1.84 7.28
C ILE A 38 4.79 0.88 6.65
N LYS A 39 5.76 1.42 5.88
CA LYS A 39 6.84 0.62 5.27
C LYS A 39 7.77 0.00 6.31
N ALA A 40 8.06 0.72 7.39
CA ALA A 40 8.91 0.22 8.46
C ALA A 40 8.24 -0.92 9.28
N GLY A 41 6.91 -0.85 9.47
CA GLY A 41 6.18 -1.82 10.29
C GLY A 41 5.74 -3.10 9.59
N ARG A 42 5.69 -3.12 8.25
CA ARG A 42 5.33 -4.30 7.44
C ARG A 42 6.17 -4.32 6.19
N GLY A 43 6.72 -5.49 5.82
CA GLY A 43 7.51 -5.75 4.60
C GLY A 43 6.72 -5.54 3.30
N LEU A 44 6.31 -4.30 3.10
CA LEU A 44 5.43 -3.79 2.08
C LEU A 44 6.25 -2.80 1.24
N VAL A 45 6.85 -3.32 0.18
CA VAL A 45 7.47 -2.50 -0.84
C VAL A 45 6.34 -2.00 -1.73
N ILE A 46 6.06 -0.70 -1.69
CA ILE A 46 5.09 -0.02 -2.57
C ILE A 46 5.81 0.41 -3.84
#